data_AF-A0A1V3XUC1-F1
#
_entry.id   AF-A0A1V3XUC1-F1
#
_cell.length_a   1.000
_cell.length_b   1.000
_cell.length_c   1.000
_cell.angle_alpha   90.00
_cell.angle_beta   90.00
_cell.angle_gamma   90.00
#
_symmetry.space_group_name_H-M   'P 1'
#
loop_
_entity.id
_entity.type
_entity.pdbx_description
1 polymer ?
#
loop_
_entity_poly.entity_id
_entity_poly.type
_entity_poly.pdbx_seq_one_letter_code
_entity_poly.pdbx_strand_id
1 'polypeptide(L)'
;MIEFGLLLTDAAKASGLGAVRKGGDTRFAQGGTGGAAAALTVADLRNRHPELPPIRLVKSDTEGYDTILVPALARAYADTRPLLFFEYYPELIRMAGVPDPTVVWGELQTAGYSYVGIWDNFGRPVQALPIDEVPATAAVLDRRYAERGYHYWDVAVVHADDRAGRAVLDRLFAFAR
;
A
#
# COMPACT_ATOMS: atom_id res chain seq x y z
N MET A 1 -7.72 -18.52 -4.31
CA MET A 1 -8.29 -18.48 -2.96
C MET A 1 -8.81 -17.07 -2.71
N ILE A 2 -9.96 -16.92 -2.06
CA ILE A 2 -10.51 -15.63 -1.65
C ILE A 2 -10.81 -15.74 -0.15
N GLU A 3 -10.17 -14.90 0.67
CA GLU A 3 -10.41 -14.81 2.11
C GLU A 3 -11.29 -13.59 2.38
N PHE A 4 -12.44 -13.80 3.04
CA PHE A 4 -13.35 -12.73 3.41
C PHE A 4 -13.09 -12.31 4.86
N GLY A 5 -12.57 -11.11 5.06
CA GLY A 5 -12.31 -10.58 6.39
C GLY A 5 -11.88 -9.11 6.37
N LEU A 6 -11.89 -8.49 7.55
CA LEU A 6 -11.30 -7.17 7.75
C LEU A 6 -9.82 -7.37 8.10
N LEU A 7 -8.94 -7.05 7.14
CA LEU A 7 -7.50 -7.14 7.33
C LEU A 7 -7.02 -5.98 8.20
N LEU A 8 -6.30 -6.31 9.28
CA LEU A 8 -5.80 -5.36 10.27
C LEU A 8 -4.34 -5.64 10.60
N THR A 9 -3.64 -4.64 11.14
CA THR A 9 -2.30 -4.84 11.71
C THR A 9 -2.35 -5.50 13.09
N ASP A 10 -3.48 -5.36 13.79
CA ASP A 10 -3.73 -5.84 15.15
C ASP A 10 -5.22 -6.15 15.31
N ALA A 11 -5.55 -7.35 15.77
CA ALA A 11 -6.94 -7.79 15.95
C ALA A 11 -7.68 -6.95 17.01
N ALA A 12 -6.99 -6.37 18.00
CA ALA A 12 -7.61 -5.50 18.99
C ALA A 12 -8.25 -4.25 18.37
N LYS A 13 -7.73 -3.79 17.21
CA LYS A 13 -8.29 -2.66 16.46
C LYS A 13 -9.64 -2.97 15.82
N ALA A 14 -10.06 -4.23 15.77
CA ALA A 14 -11.39 -4.62 15.28
C ALA A 14 -12.51 -4.24 16.26
N SER A 15 -12.18 -4.08 17.55
CA SER A 15 -13.19 -3.85 18.59
C SER A 15 -14.00 -2.58 18.31
N GLY A 16 -15.33 -2.72 18.32
CA GLY A 16 -16.26 -1.62 18.09
C GLY A 16 -16.44 -1.20 16.62
N LEU A 17 -15.71 -1.80 15.67
CA LEU A 17 -15.90 -1.55 14.25
C LEU A 17 -17.12 -2.28 13.71
N GLY A 18 -17.95 -1.57 12.95
CA GLY A 18 -19.03 -2.13 12.16
C GLY A 18 -19.00 -1.62 10.72
N ALA A 19 -19.63 -2.37 9.81
CA ALA A 19 -19.66 -1.97 8.41
C ALA A 19 -20.57 -0.77 8.20
N VAL A 20 -20.10 0.21 7.44
CA VAL A 20 -20.85 1.36 6.93
C VAL A 20 -20.87 1.25 5.41
N ARG A 21 -22.07 1.11 4.84
CA ARG A 21 -22.27 0.94 3.40
C ARG A 21 -22.92 2.18 2.81
N LYS A 22 -22.30 2.77 1.80
CA LYS A 22 -22.83 3.96 1.12
C LYS A 22 -22.31 3.99 -0.32
N GLY A 23 -23.19 4.20 -1.29
CA GLY A 23 -22.78 4.43 -2.69
C GLY A 23 -22.16 3.23 -3.41
N GLY A 24 -22.22 2.03 -2.84
CA GLY A 24 -21.53 0.84 -3.37
C GLY A 24 -20.31 0.45 -2.54
N ASP A 25 -19.79 1.37 -1.72
CA ASP A 25 -18.59 1.17 -0.93
C ASP A 25 -18.92 0.61 0.46
N THR A 26 -18.00 -0.19 0.99
CA THR A 26 -18.05 -0.68 2.37
C THR A 26 -16.79 -0.25 3.09
N ARG A 27 -16.94 0.60 4.12
CA ARG A 27 -15.87 0.94 5.06
C ARG A 27 -16.22 0.44 6.46
N PHE A 28 -15.23 0.23 7.32
CA PHE A 28 -15.45 -0.13 8.72
C PHE A 28 -15.18 1.08 9.61
N ALA A 29 -16.13 1.43 10.46
CA ALA A 29 -16.04 2.57 11.35
C ALA A 29 -16.62 2.24 12.73
N GLN A 30 -16.19 2.99 13.75
CA GLN A 30 -16.73 2.86 15.10
C GLN A 30 -18.23 3.08 15.11
N GLY A 31 -18.97 2.17 15.73
CA GLY A 31 -20.43 2.23 15.82
C GLY A 31 -21.17 2.00 14.50
N GLY A 32 -20.51 1.45 13.48
CA GLY A 32 -21.18 1.02 12.25
C GLY A 32 -22.24 -0.04 12.53
N THR A 33 -23.38 0.04 11.84
CA THR A 33 -24.56 -0.81 12.11
C THR A 33 -24.62 -2.08 11.27
N GLY A 34 -23.75 -2.21 10.26
CA GLY A 34 -23.62 -3.44 9.48
C GLY A 34 -22.80 -4.51 10.23
N GLY A 35 -23.08 -5.78 9.93
CA GLY A 35 -22.41 -6.92 10.58
C GLY A 35 -20.88 -6.81 10.61
N ALA A 36 -20.28 -7.26 11.72
CA ALA A 36 -18.83 -7.30 11.89
C ALA A 36 -18.21 -8.26 10.87
N ALA A 37 -17.15 -7.83 10.19
CA ALA A 37 -16.31 -8.76 9.44
C ALA A 37 -15.40 -9.50 10.41
N ALA A 38 -15.10 -10.76 10.12
CA ALA A 38 -14.08 -11.49 10.87
C ALA A 38 -12.75 -10.73 10.76
N ALA A 39 -12.23 -10.31 11.90
CA ALA A 39 -10.94 -9.66 11.97
C ALA A 39 -9.85 -10.67 11.60
N LEU A 40 -8.92 -10.24 10.75
CA LEU A 40 -7.77 -11.03 10.35
C LEU A 40 -6.54 -10.15 10.47
N THR A 41 -5.50 -10.63 11.14
CA THR A 41 -4.22 -9.93 11.10
C THR A 41 -3.45 -10.28 9.84
N VAL A 42 -2.56 -9.38 9.40
CA VAL A 42 -1.64 -9.66 8.30
C VAL A 42 -0.81 -10.94 8.54
N ALA A 43 -0.44 -11.21 9.80
CA ALA A 43 0.29 -12.42 10.16
C ALA A 43 -0.59 -13.69 10.05
N ASP A 44 -1.85 -13.60 10.47
CA ASP A 44 -2.79 -14.72 10.40
C ASP A 44 -3.11 -15.12 8.96
N LEU A 45 -3.16 -14.16 8.03
CA LEU A 45 -3.44 -14.42 6.62
C LEU A 45 -2.45 -15.44 6.04
N ARG A 46 -1.16 -15.31 6.39
CA ARG A 46 -0.12 -16.25 5.98
C ARG A 46 -0.35 -17.65 6.55
N ASN A 47 -0.73 -17.73 7.83
CA ASN A 47 -0.94 -18.99 8.53
C ASN A 47 -2.20 -19.74 8.06
N ARG A 48 -3.23 -19.02 7.61
CA ARG A 48 -4.47 -19.60 7.11
C ARG A 48 -4.34 -20.26 5.75
N HIS A 49 -3.35 -19.83 4.97
CA HIS A 49 -3.19 -20.28 3.60
C HIS A 49 -1.77 -20.82 3.33
N PRO A 50 -1.35 -21.89 4.05
CA PRO A 50 -0.03 -22.50 3.86
C PRO A 50 0.15 -23.13 2.47
N GLU A 51 -0.94 -23.35 1.74
CA GLU A 51 -0.93 -23.84 0.35
C GLU A 51 -0.44 -22.80 -0.66
N LEU A 52 -0.41 -21.52 -0.29
CA LEU A 52 0.03 -20.48 -1.20
C LEU A 52 1.53 -20.63 -1.49
N PRO A 53 1.94 -20.48 -2.76
CA PRO A 53 3.35 -20.40 -3.08
C PRO A 53 3.96 -19.14 -2.45
N PRO A 54 5.30 -19.05 -2.39
CA PRO A 54 5.99 -17.83 -1.96
C PRO A 54 5.43 -16.59 -2.67
N ILE A 55 4.95 -15.62 -1.89
CA ILE A 55 4.32 -14.42 -2.41
C ILE A 55 5.39 -13.53 -3.06
N ARG A 56 5.19 -13.20 -4.34
CA ARG A 56 6.12 -12.35 -5.12
C ARG A 56 5.59 -10.93 -5.34
N LEU A 57 4.29 -10.72 -5.13
CA LEU A 57 3.60 -9.46 -5.32
C LEU A 57 2.48 -9.32 -4.29
N VAL A 58 2.41 -8.16 -3.66
CA VAL A 58 1.29 -7.73 -2.83
C VAL A 58 0.71 -6.48 -3.45
N LYS A 59 -0.59 -6.49 -3.76
CA LYS A 59 -1.33 -5.30 -4.18
C LYS A 59 -2.23 -4.84 -3.05
N SER A 60 -2.11 -3.57 -2.65
CA SER A 60 -3.00 -2.90 -1.71
C SER A 60 -3.73 -1.76 -2.42
N ASP A 61 -5.00 -1.60 -2.10
CA ASP A 61 -5.87 -0.55 -2.60
C ASP A 61 -7.01 -0.40 -1.61
N THR A 62 -6.76 0.42 -0.59
CA THR A 62 -7.56 0.46 0.63
C THR A 62 -7.85 1.90 1.06
N GLU A 63 -8.13 2.78 0.09
CA GLU A 63 -8.61 4.16 0.32
C GLU A 63 -7.79 4.91 1.39
N GLY A 64 -6.46 4.80 1.35
CA GLY A 64 -5.54 5.50 2.26
C GLY A 64 -5.07 4.69 3.47
N TYR A 65 -5.63 3.50 3.71
CA TYR A 65 -5.09 2.55 4.71
C TYR A 65 -3.85 1.80 4.21
N ASP A 66 -3.46 2.02 2.95
CA ASP A 66 -2.34 1.36 2.28
C ASP A 66 -1.03 1.54 3.04
N THR A 67 -0.75 2.76 3.51
CA THR A 67 0.49 3.05 4.26
C THR A 67 0.50 2.45 5.67
N ILE A 68 -0.63 1.99 6.19
CA ILE A 68 -0.71 1.25 7.45
C ILE A 68 -0.48 -0.25 7.21
N LEU A 69 -1.10 -0.79 6.15
CA LEU A 69 -1.08 -2.22 5.86
C LEU A 69 0.21 -2.68 5.20
N VAL A 70 0.74 -1.91 4.25
CA VAL A 70 1.88 -2.29 3.42
C VAL A 70 3.16 -2.53 4.24
N PRO A 71 3.54 -1.70 5.24
CA PRO A 71 4.67 -2.00 6.12
C PRO A 71 4.47 -3.29 6.94
N ALA A 72 3.23 -3.58 7.37
CA ALA A 72 2.92 -4.83 8.07
C ALA A 72 3.04 -6.05 7.14
N LEU A 73 2.58 -5.92 5.90
CA LEU A 73 2.71 -6.94 4.85
C LEU A 73 4.18 -7.20 4.50
N ALA A 74 4.99 -6.14 4.35
CA ALA A 74 6.42 -6.24 4.13
C ALA A 74 7.12 -7.08 5.21
N ARG A 75 6.76 -6.86 6.48
CA ARG A 75 7.30 -7.63 7.62
C ARG A 75 6.81 -9.08 7.65
N ALA A 76 5.52 -9.31 7.44
CA ALA A 76 4.93 -10.66 7.50
C ALA A 76 5.43 -11.59 6.38
N TYR A 77 5.82 -11.01 5.25
CA TYR A 77 6.33 -11.73 4.07
C TYR A 77 7.82 -11.47 3.80
N ALA A 78 8.58 -11.06 4.83
CA ALA A 78 9.98 -10.64 4.70
C ALA A 78 10.94 -11.73 4.17
N ASP A 79 10.60 -13.01 4.30
CA ASP A 79 11.34 -14.13 3.74
C ASP A 79 11.18 -14.26 2.21
N THR A 80 10.04 -13.80 1.68
CA THR A 80 9.73 -13.83 0.24
C THR A 80 9.95 -12.50 -0.46
N ARG A 81 10.02 -11.40 0.31
CA ARG A 81 10.38 -10.05 -0.15
C ARG A 81 9.56 -9.64 -1.38
N PRO A 82 8.22 -9.67 -1.29
CA PRO A 82 7.37 -9.40 -2.42
C PRO A 82 7.57 -7.97 -2.93
N LEU A 83 7.37 -7.74 -4.22
CA LEU A 83 7.10 -6.38 -4.69
C LEU A 83 5.82 -5.87 -4.04
N LEU A 84 5.83 -4.64 -3.54
CA LEU A 84 4.66 -4.00 -2.95
C LEU A 84 4.09 -3.00 -3.96
N PHE A 85 2.83 -3.17 -4.33
CA PHE A 85 2.13 -2.27 -5.25
C PHE A 85 0.94 -1.64 -4.53
N PHE A 86 0.89 -0.32 -4.39
CA PHE A 86 -0.17 0.34 -3.64
C PHE A 86 -0.43 1.78 -4.08
N GLU A 87 -1.61 2.29 -3.73
CA GLU A 87 -1.96 3.69 -3.94
C GLU A 87 -1.35 4.57 -2.84
N TYR A 88 -0.64 5.63 -3.23
CA TYR A 88 -0.14 6.67 -2.35
C TYR A 88 -0.93 7.96 -2.57
N TYR A 89 -1.93 8.17 -1.71
CA TYR A 89 -2.79 9.34 -1.72
C TYR A 89 -2.74 10.09 -0.37
N PRO A 90 -1.90 11.14 -0.23
CA PRO A 90 -1.71 11.85 1.03
C PRO A 90 -2.97 12.33 1.74
N GLU A 91 -4.00 12.77 0.99
CA GLU A 91 -5.26 13.21 1.57
C GLU A 91 -5.99 12.06 2.28
N LEU A 92 -6.18 10.93 1.60
CA LEU A 92 -6.85 9.76 2.19
C LEU A 92 -6.02 9.12 3.30
N ILE A 93 -4.68 9.10 3.16
CA ILE A 93 -3.77 8.61 4.20
C ILE A 93 -3.94 9.42 5.51
N ARG A 94 -4.04 10.75 5.41
CA ARG A 94 -4.32 11.61 6.57
C ARG A 94 -5.71 11.35 7.15
N MET A 95 -6.73 11.16 6.30
CA MET A 95 -8.08 10.80 6.74
C MET A 95 -8.13 9.44 7.45
N ALA A 96 -7.27 8.49 7.07
CA ALA A 96 -7.11 7.19 7.71
C ALA A 96 -6.38 7.26 9.07
N GLY A 97 -5.95 8.46 9.49
CA GLY A 97 -5.36 8.70 10.80
C GLY A 97 -3.83 8.67 10.83
N VAL A 98 -3.16 8.81 9.68
CA VAL A 98 -1.70 8.93 9.57
C VAL A 98 -1.34 10.39 9.25
N PRO A 99 -0.95 11.22 10.24
CA PRO A 99 -0.74 12.66 10.02
C PRO A 99 0.36 12.99 9.02
N ASP A 100 1.42 12.17 9.01
CA ASP A 100 2.54 12.27 8.09
C ASP A 100 2.56 11.06 7.14
N PRO A 101 2.05 11.20 5.90
CA PRO A 101 2.06 10.14 4.91
C PRO A 101 3.46 9.63 4.54
N THR A 102 4.52 10.41 4.77
CA THR A 102 5.87 10.08 4.31
C THR A 102 6.58 9.03 5.16
N VAL A 103 6.07 8.76 6.37
CA VAL A 103 6.64 7.78 7.31
C VAL A 103 6.79 6.39 6.69
N VAL A 104 5.85 6.01 5.80
CA VAL A 104 5.85 4.71 5.12
C VAL A 104 7.16 4.41 4.39
N TRP A 105 7.80 5.42 3.81
CA TRP A 105 9.01 5.25 3.02
C TRP A 105 10.19 4.82 3.90
N GLY A 106 10.33 5.42 5.09
CA GLY A 106 11.35 5.03 6.07
C GLY A 106 11.11 3.63 6.65
N GLU A 107 9.85 3.25 6.87
CA GLU A 107 9.50 1.90 7.31
C GLU A 107 9.83 0.84 6.25
N LEU A 108 9.52 1.12 4.99
CA LEU A 108 9.84 0.23 3.87
C LEU A 108 11.35 0.15 3.63
N GLN A 109 12.07 1.26 3.75
CA GLN A 109 13.53 1.27 3.68
C GLN A 109 14.15 0.40 4.79
N THR A 110 13.63 0.52 6.02
CA THR A 110 14.05 -0.33 7.15
C THR A 110 13.77 -1.82 6.90
N ALA A 111 12.71 -2.12 6.15
CA ALA A 111 12.37 -3.48 5.73
C ALA A 111 13.17 -3.99 4.50
N GLY A 112 14.17 -3.23 4.02
CA GLY A 112 15.08 -3.63 2.93
C GLY A 112 14.64 -3.22 1.53
N TYR A 113 13.56 -2.43 1.41
CA TYR A 113 13.12 -1.87 0.14
C TYR A 113 13.95 -0.65 -0.26
N SER A 114 14.22 -0.50 -1.55
CA SER A 114 15.22 0.49 -2.00
C SER A 114 14.90 1.22 -3.29
N TYR A 115 13.91 0.76 -4.08
CA TYR A 115 13.60 1.36 -5.36
C TYR A 115 12.10 1.44 -5.61
N VAL A 116 11.63 2.53 -6.19
CA VAL A 116 10.20 2.80 -6.38
C VAL A 116 9.93 3.21 -7.82
N GLY A 117 9.00 2.53 -8.47
CA GLY A 117 8.36 2.99 -9.71
C GLY A 117 7.07 3.72 -9.38
N ILE A 118 6.82 4.86 -10.04
CA ILE A 118 5.69 5.75 -9.75
C ILE A 118 4.89 6.01 -11.04
N TRP A 119 3.58 5.84 -10.95
CA TRP A 119 2.61 6.23 -11.98
C TRP A 119 1.62 7.24 -11.40
N ASP A 120 1.05 8.09 -12.27
CA ASP A 120 -0.11 8.89 -11.90
C ASP A 120 -1.38 8.04 -11.86
N ASN A 121 -2.49 8.58 -11.34
CA ASN A 121 -3.78 7.88 -11.27
C ASN A 121 -4.42 7.55 -12.63
N PHE A 122 -3.77 7.89 -13.74
CA PHE A 122 -4.17 7.48 -15.10
C PHE A 122 -3.29 6.36 -15.64
N GLY A 123 -2.39 5.81 -14.82
CA GLY A 123 -1.43 4.77 -15.20
C GLY A 123 -0.28 5.28 -16.05
N ARG A 124 -0.04 6.61 -16.11
CA ARG A 124 1.08 7.17 -16.87
C ARG A 124 2.34 7.12 -16.01
N PRO A 125 3.47 6.61 -16.53
CA PRO A 125 4.72 6.62 -15.81
C PRO A 125 5.13 8.06 -15.45
N VAL A 126 5.43 8.30 -14.18
CA VAL A 126 5.97 9.59 -13.70
C VAL A 126 7.49 9.49 -13.65
N GLN A 127 8.02 8.54 -12.87
CA GLN A 127 9.45 8.23 -12.78
C GLN A 127 9.72 6.97 -11.96
N ALA A 128 10.95 6.48 -12.00
CA ALA A 128 11.46 5.47 -11.07
C ALA A 128 12.75 5.97 -10.40
N LEU A 129 12.84 5.81 -9.08
CA LEU A 129 13.87 6.43 -8.24
C LEU A 129 14.19 5.61 -6.98
N PRO A 130 15.35 5.83 -6.36
CA PRO A 130 15.67 5.33 -5.03
C PRO A 130 14.62 5.73 -3.98
N ILE A 131 14.36 4.84 -3.01
CA ILE A 131 13.29 5.03 -2.01
C ILE A 131 13.50 6.26 -1.12
N ASP A 132 14.75 6.65 -0.87
CA ASP A 132 15.14 7.79 -0.04
C ASP A 132 14.87 9.15 -0.71
N GLU A 133 14.74 9.17 -2.05
CA GLU A 133 14.36 10.35 -2.82
C GLU A 133 12.83 10.54 -2.92
N VAL A 134 12.05 9.50 -2.60
CA VAL A 134 10.59 9.51 -2.73
C VAL A 134 9.90 10.55 -1.84
N PRO A 135 10.25 10.72 -0.54
CA PRO A 135 9.59 11.73 0.31
C PRO A 135 9.66 13.14 -0.26
N ALA A 136 10.83 13.55 -0.76
CA ALA A 136 11.02 14.87 -1.37
C ALA A 136 10.20 15.02 -2.66
N THR A 137 10.13 13.97 -3.47
CA THR A 137 9.30 13.97 -4.69
C THR A 137 7.81 14.02 -4.35
N ALA A 138 7.37 13.24 -3.36
CA ALA A 138 5.98 13.11 -2.94
C ALA A 138 5.35 14.45 -2.50
N ALA A 139 6.16 15.44 -2.12
CA ALA A 139 5.70 16.81 -1.83
C ALA A 139 4.91 17.46 -2.98
N VAL A 140 5.06 16.99 -4.23
CA VAL A 140 4.23 17.47 -5.35
C VAL A 140 2.74 17.17 -5.15
N LEU A 141 2.40 16.10 -4.43
CA LEU A 141 1.02 15.69 -4.17
C LEU A 141 0.30 16.61 -3.17
N ASP A 142 1.03 17.41 -2.39
CA ASP A 142 0.47 18.43 -1.50
C ASP A 142 0.13 19.75 -2.22
N ARG A 143 0.51 19.91 -3.49
CA ARG A 143 0.12 21.07 -4.31
C ARG A 143 -1.39 21.00 -4.65
N ARG A 144 -1.91 21.98 -5.39
CA ARG A 144 -3.32 21.92 -5.88
C ARG A 144 -3.44 21.06 -7.13
N TYR A 145 -4.61 20.44 -7.33
CA TYR A 145 -4.83 19.54 -8.48
C TYR A 145 -4.54 20.24 -9.81
N ALA A 146 -4.96 21.51 -9.94
CA ALA A 146 -4.73 22.33 -11.12
C ALA A 146 -3.24 22.51 -11.51
N GLU A 147 -2.31 22.31 -10.57
CA GLU A 147 -0.86 22.45 -10.79
C GLU A 147 -0.18 21.14 -11.21
N ARG A 148 -0.83 19.99 -10.98
CA ARG A 148 -0.23 18.65 -11.21
C ARG A 148 -1.00 17.78 -12.19
N GLY A 149 -2.33 17.95 -12.27
CA GLY A 149 -3.20 17.24 -13.22
C GLY A 149 -3.56 15.80 -12.85
N TYR A 150 -3.19 15.30 -11.66
CA TYR A 150 -3.51 13.95 -11.14
C TYR A 150 -3.74 14.00 -9.62
N HIS A 151 -4.41 13.00 -9.03
CA HIS A 151 -4.79 13.02 -7.60
C HIS A 151 -3.76 12.36 -6.70
N TYR A 152 -3.32 11.17 -7.10
CA TYR A 152 -2.49 10.27 -6.31
C TYR A 152 -1.51 9.55 -7.22
N TRP A 153 -0.65 8.73 -6.60
CA TRP A 153 0.23 7.84 -7.32
C TRP A 153 -0.12 6.38 -7.08
N ASP A 154 0.06 5.58 -8.11
CA ASP A 154 0.32 4.15 -7.93
C ASP A 154 1.83 3.97 -7.78
N VAL A 155 2.26 3.20 -6.79
CA VAL A 155 3.69 2.95 -6.53
C VAL A 155 4.00 1.46 -6.51
N ALA A 156 5.11 1.08 -7.14
CA ALA A 156 5.71 -0.24 -7.06
C ALA A 156 7.04 -0.15 -6.30
N VAL A 157 7.09 -0.68 -5.08
CA VAL A 157 8.26 -0.66 -4.21
C VAL A 157 8.96 -2.01 -4.26
N VAL A 158 10.25 -2.00 -4.57
CA VAL A 158 11.07 -3.19 -4.81
C VAL A 158 12.11 -3.36 -3.71
N HIS A 159 12.23 -4.59 -3.21
CA HIS A 159 13.27 -4.98 -2.25
C HIS A 159 14.66 -4.93 -2.91
N ALA A 160 15.70 -4.51 -2.18
CA ALA A 160 17.05 -4.39 -2.73
C ALA A 160 17.59 -5.69 -3.38
N ASP A 161 17.19 -6.82 -2.82
CA ASP A 161 17.54 -8.16 -3.32
C ASP A 161 16.62 -8.70 -4.44
N ASP A 162 15.55 -7.99 -4.83
CA ASP A 162 14.64 -8.43 -5.89
C ASP A 162 15.07 -7.91 -7.28
N ARG A 163 16.08 -8.57 -7.85
CA ARG A 163 16.60 -8.24 -9.20
C ARG A 163 15.55 -8.37 -10.30
N ALA A 164 14.63 -9.33 -10.18
CA ALA A 164 13.59 -9.55 -11.18
C ALA A 164 12.57 -8.41 -11.16
N GLY A 165 12.10 -8.02 -9.97
CA GLY A 165 11.23 -6.86 -9.77
C GLY A 165 11.88 -5.58 -10.28
N ARG A 166 13.17 -5.38 -9.99
CA ARG A 166 13.94 -4.24 -10.50
C ARG A 166 13.99 -4.19 -12.02
N ALA A 167 14.31 -5.31 -12.67
CA ALA A 167 14.38 -5.38 -14.14
C ALA A 167 13.02 -5.11 -14.82
N VAL A 168 11.91 -5.52 -14.18
CA VAL A 168 10.56 -5.19 -14.66
C VAL A 168 10.32 -3.68 -14.61
N LEU A 169 10.66 -3.02 -13.50
CA LEU A 169 10.52 -1.56 -13.40
C LEU A 169 11.41 -0.85 -14.42
N ASP A 170 12.68 -1.23 -14.54
CA ASP A 170 13.59 -0.63 -15.51
C ASP A 170 13.02 -0.70 -16.94
N ARG A 171 12.40 -1.83 -17.31
CA ARG A 171 11.74 -1.99 -18.62
C ARG A 171 10.49 -1.11 -18.77
N LEU A 172 9.66 -1.00 -17.73
CA LEU A 172 8.43 -0.20 -17.78
C LEU A 172 8.73 1.30 -17.89
N PHE A 173 9.84 1.76 -17.30
CA PHE A 173 10.26 3.17 -17.32
C PHE A 173 11.27 3.50 -18.43
N ALA A 174 11.77 2.51 -19.17
CA ALA A 174 12.70 2.73 -20.29
C ALA A 174 12.12 3.57 -21.44
N PHE A 175 10.80 3.54 -21.61
CA PHE A 175 10.10 4.25 -22.70
C PHE A 175 9.43 5.56 -22.25
N ALA A 176 9.57 5.92 -20.97
CA ALA A 176 8.96 7.12 -20.39
C ALA A 176 9.87 8.36 -20.48
N ARG A 177 10.99 8.27 -21.20
CA ARG A 177 11.96 9.35 -21.44
C ARG A 177 11.84 9.92 -22.84
#